data_AF-A0A7S2TLA5-F1
#
_entry.id   AF-A0A7S2TLA5-F1
#
_cell.length_a   1.000
_cell.length_b   1.000
_cell.length_c   1.000
_cell.angle_alpha   90.00
_cell.angle_beta   90.00
_cell.angle_gamma   90.00
#
_symmetry.space_group_name_H-M   'P 1'
#
loop_
_entity.id
_entity.type
_entity.pdbx_description
1 polymer ?
#
loop_
_entity_poly.entity_id
_entity_poly.type
_entity_poly.pdbx_seq_one_letter_code
_entity_poly.pdbx_strand_id
1 'polypeptide(L)'
;CCQRLSDMISGASKEDIRRRRFEQYHLPLLQMGGSFEMISCSKSCETSSGFLSGMSSMFSSKRSEKKSTMVWLQISSELAALEWHTLAQKNGTPEREGTIALDGVSSISHSDSDKGFVLRSTEGEIMVELEAEGEPECEKWVVALREAMACLEKEIQHNKRVKQGSKRLEGRWLEMQRKKNAAEAYKKSLGTVGMKHTARIMASRD
;
A
#
# COMPACT_ATOMS: atom_id res chain seq x y z
N CYS A 1 25.58 5.35 26.31
CA CYS A 1 26.49 6.51 26.43
C CYS A 1 27.38 6.75 25.20
N CYS A 2 27.84 5.71 24.48
CA CYS A 2 28.75 5.88 23.34
C CYS A 2 28.15 6.64 22.13
N GLN A 3 26.85 6.47 21.83
CA GLN A 3 26.19 7.16 20.70
C GLN A 3 26.23 8.68 20.79
N ARG A 4 25.93 9.26 21.97
CA ARG A 4 25.90 10.71 22.17
C ARG A 4 27.27 11.37 21.99
N LEU A 5 28.33 10.69 22.45
CA LEU A 5 29.71 11.14 22.24
C LEU A 5 30.07 11.05 20.76
N SER A 6 29.68 9.97 20.07
CA SER A 6 29.85 9.85 18.63
C SER A 6 29.17 10.99 17.87
N ASP A 7 27.92 11.34 18.22
CA ASP A 7 27.16 12.40 17.55
C ASP A 7 27.79 13.79 17.71
N MET A 8 28.31 14.07 18.90
CA MET A 8 29.05 15.30 19.17
C MET A 8 30.36 15.37 18.37
N ILE A 9 31.05 14.25 18.18
CA ILE A 9 32.34 14.19 17.50
C ILE A 9 32.17 14.21 15.97
N SER A 10 31.13 13.55 15.45
CA SER A 10 30.92 13.37 14.01
C SER A 10 30.02 14.43 13.36
N GLY A 11 29.44 15.35 14.14
CA GLY A 11 28.61 16.43 13.60
C GLY A 11 27.31 15.91 12.95
N ALA A 12 26.71 14.87 13.53
CA ALA A 12 25.50 14.25 12.98
C ALA A 12 24.37 15.28 12.79
N SER A 13 23.67 15.20 11.65
CA SER A 13 22.57 16.13 11.36
C SER A 13 21.38 15.87 12.29
N LYS A 14 20.52 16.87 12.46
CA LYS A 14 19.28 16.70 13.25
C LYS A 14 18.39 15.58 12.70
N GLU A 15 18.39 15.39 11.37
CA GLU A 15 17.67 14.31 10.69
C GLU A 15 18.22 12.94 11.10
N ASP A 16 19.55 12.77 11.12
CA ASP A 16 20.19 11.50 11.48
C ASP A 16 19.92 11.13 12.94
N ILE A 17 19.97 12.11 13.84
CA ILE A 17 19.65 11.89 15.27
C ILE A 17 18.18 11.49 15.42
N ARG A 18 17.27 12.14 14.70
CA ARG A 18 15.84 11.80 14.73
C ARG A 18 15.59 10.39 14.19
N ARG A 19 16.18 10.05 13.04
CA ARG A 19 16.08 8.73 12.42
C ARG A 19 16.56 7.62 13.35
N ARG A 20 17.70 7.79 14.01
CA ARG A 20 18.22 6.80 14.97
C ARG A 20 17.30 6.62 16.17
N ARG A 21 16.69 7.70 16.68
CA ARG A 21 15.69 7.60 17.76
C ARG A 21 14.45 6.85 17.28
N PHE A 22 13.99 7.14 16.06
CA PHE A 22 12.90 6.40 15.44
C PHE A 22 13.22 4.91 15.34
N GLU A 23 14.38 4.55 14.77
CA GLU A 23 14.85 3.16 14.64
C GLU A 23 15.01 2.45 15.99
N GLN A 24 15.41 3.17 17.04
CA GLN A 24 15.64 2.60 18.36
C GLN A 24 14.35 2.40 19.17
N TYR A 25 13.40 3.35 19.11
CA TYR A 25 12.26 3.40 20.03
C TYR A 25 10.89 3.18 19.38
N HIS A 26 10.71 3.64 18.14
CA HIS A 26 9.40 3.62 17.48
C HIS A 26 9.28 2.50 16.45
N LEU A 27 10.34 2.21 15.71
CA LEU A 27 10.33 1.16 14.69
C LEU A 27 10.05 -0.23 15.28
N PRO A 28 10.65 -0.66 16.41
CA PRO A 28 10.34 -1.96 16.98
C PRO A 28 8.87 -2.09 17.40
N LEU A 29 8.28 -1.01 17.92
CA LEU A 29 6.85 -0.97 18.26
C LEU A 29 5.98 -1.23 17.02
N LEU A 30 6.25 -0.54 15.92
CA LEU A 30 5.48 -0.67 14.68
C LEU A 30 5.70 -2.04 14.01
N GLN A 31 6.90 -2.62 14.11
CA GLN A 31 7.23 -3.92 13.54
C GLN A 31 6.67 -5.09 14.34
N MET A 32 6.65 -4.98 15.68
CA MET A 32 5.99 -5.96 16.52
C MET A 32 4.49 -6.00 16.24
N GLY A 33 3.90 -4.83 15.97
CA GLY A 33 2.47 -4.70 15.73
C GLY A 33 1.67 -4.58 17.02
N GLY A 34 0.36 -4.36 16.86
CA GLY A 34 -0.57 -4.15 17.96
C GLY A 34 -1.99 -4.57 17.59
N SER A 35 -2.79 -4.92 18.59
CA SER A 35 -4.19 -5.27 18.42
C SER A 35 -5.10 -4.07 18.61
N PHE A 36 -6.00 -3.86 17.66
CA PHE A 36 -6.94 -2.74 17.67
C PHE A 36 -8.34 -3.19 17.30
N GLU A 37 -9.32 -2.46 17.79
CA GLU A 37 -10.69 -2.56 17.33
C GLU A 37 -10.88 -1.65 16.11
N MET A 38 -11.22 -2.24 14.96
CA MET A 38 -11.45 -1.48 13.74
C MET A 38 -12.88 -0.94 13.71
N ILE A 39 -13.00 0.39 13.80
CA ILE A 39 -14.29 1.11 13.75
C ILE A 39 -14.72 1.35 12.30
N SER A 40 -13.78 1.75 11.45
CA SER A 40 -14.03 1.95 10.02
C SER A 40 -12.78 1.72 9.18
N CYS A 41 -13.00 1.24 7.95
CA CYS A 41 -11.95 0.99 6.98
C CYS A 41 -12.50 1.29 5.58
N SER A 42 -11.76 2.02 4.77
CA SER A 42 -12.13 2.28 3.39
C SER A 42 -11.92 1.02 2.54
N LYS A 43 -12.79 0.81 1.54
CA LYS A 43 -12.71 -0.36 0.65
C LYS A 43 -11.39 -0.44 -0.12
N SER A 44 -10.66 0.67 -0.27
CA SER A 44 -9.35 0.70 -0.94
C SER A 44 -8.24 0.06 -0.11
N CYS A 45 -8.47 -0.18 1.18
CA CYS A 45 -7.49 -0.79 2.07
C CYS A 45 -7.67 -2.31 2.22
N GLU A 46 -8.81 -2.87 1.82
CA GLU A 46 -9.09 -4.31 1.89
C GLU A 46 -8.48 -5.03 0.67
N THR A 47 -7.64 -6.04 0.91
CA THR A 47 -7.21 -6.96 -0.14
C THR A 47 -8.07 -8.20 -0.01
N SER A 48 -9.12 -8.33 -0.82
CA SER A 48 -9.92 -9.55 -0.81
C SER A 48 -9.08 -10.69 -1.38
N SER A 49 -8.65 -11.62 -0.53
CA SER A 49 -7.97 -12.87 -0.92
C SER A 49 -8.89 -13.86 -1.67
N GLY A 50 -10.03 -13.38 -2.20
CA GLY A 50 -10.98 -14.13 -3.00
C GLY A 50 -10.83 -13.83 -4.50
N PHE A 51 -10.19 -14.75 -5.22
CA PHE A 51 -10.25 -14.85 -6.68
C PHE A 51 -11.73 -14.86 -7.13
N LEU A 52 -12.11 -13.94 -8.03
CA LEU A 52 -13.42 -13.75 -8.69
C LEU A 52 -14.53 -13.00 -7.91
N SER A 53 -14.62 -11.67 -8.09
CA SER A 53 -15.86 -10.90 -8.38
C SER A 53 -15.47 -9.42 -8.57
N GLY A 54 -15.65 -8.75 -9.69
CA GLY A 54 -16.78 -8.83 -10.62
C GLY A 54 -17.92 -7.94 -10.13
N MET A 55 -17.84 -6.64 -10.42
CA MET A 55 -18.94 -5.66 -10.53
C MET A 55 -20.09 -5.75 -9.52
N SER A 56 -20.02 -4.96 -8.43
CA SER A 56 -21.20 -4.57 -7.64
C SER A 56 -20.91 -3.32 -6.82
N SER A 57 -21.11 -2.14 -7.41
CA SER A 57 -21.15 -0.90 -6.64
C SER A 57 -22.13 0.05 -7.30
N MET A 58 -23.41 -0.03 -6.92
CA MET A 58 -24.28 1.13 -6.68
C MET A 58 -25.41 0.68 -5.74
N PHE A 59 -25.68 1.49 -4.71
CA PHE A 59 -26.77 1.35 -3.72
C PHE A 59 -26.65 0.26 -2.64
N SER A 60 -26.19 0.66 -1.45
CA SER A 60 -26.88 0.28 -0.21
C SER A 60 -26.50 1.24 0.92
N SER A 61 -27.28 2.31 1.05
CA SER A 61 -27.34 3.11 2.27
C SER A 61 -28.29 2.41 3.25
N LYS A 62 -27.79 1.38 3.92
CA LYS A 62 -28.40 0.83 5.13
C LYS A 62 -27.35 0.90 6.22
N ARG A 63 -27.65 1.63 7.30
CA ARG A 63 -26.88 1.62 8.55
C ARG A 63 -26.88 0.19 9.09
N SER A 64 -25.97 -0.64 8.60
CA SER A 64 -25.60 -1.86 9.30
C SER A 64 -24.94 -1.43 10.60
N GLU A 65 -25.39 -1.99 11.71
CA GLU A 65 -24.64 -1.94 12.98
C GLU A 65 -23.17 -2.23 12.65
N LYS A 66 -22.30 -1.24 12.89
CA LYS A 66 -20.86 -1.39 12.65
C LYS A 66 -20.39 -2.43 13.63
N LYS A 67 -20.34 -3.69 13.19
CA LYS A 67 -19.73 -4.77 13.96
C LYS A 67 -18.25 -4.47 14.00
N SER A 68 -17.80 -3.99 15.14
CA SER A 68 -16.40 -3.75 15.37
C SER A 68 -15.64 -5.07 15.28
N THR A 69 -14.45 -5.02 14.67
CA THR A 69 -13.67 -6.21 14.38
C THR A 69 -12.26 -6.02 14.92
N MET A 70 -11.79 -6.98 15.71
CA MET A 70 -10.43 -6.96 16.22
C MET A 70 -9.44 -7.29 15.10
N VAL A 71 -8.46 -6.42 14.92
CA VAL A 71 -7.41 -6.52 13.91
C VAL A 71 -6.04 -6.43 14.57
N TRP A 72 -5.07 -7.09 13.95
CA TRP A 72 -3.65 -6.84 14.18
C TRP A 72 -3.17 -5.83 13.15
N LEU A 73 -2.39 -4.83 13.56
CA LEU A 73 -1.78 -3.82 12.70
C LEU A 73 -0.27 -3.83 12.90
N GLN A 74 0.50 -3.82 11.82
CA GLN A 74 1.96 -3.72 11.85
C GLN A 74 2.49 -2.94 10.64
N ILE A 75 3.72 -2.43 10.71
CA ILE A 75 4.39 -1.86 9.54
C ILE A 75 4.99 -2.98 8.68
N SER A 76 4.89 -2.84 7.36
CA SER A 76 5.48 -3.78 6.41
C SER A 76 7.00 -3.81 6.54
N SER A 77 7.61 -4.93 6.15
CA SER A 77 9.08 -5.08 6.15
C SER A 77 9.80 -4.05 5.27
N GLU A 78 9.13 -3.55 4.23
CA GLU A 78 9.62 -2.48 3.34
C GLU A 78 9.47 -1.07 3.92
N LEU A 79 8.84 -0.94 5.11
CA LEU A 79 8.59 0.32 5.80
C LEU A 79 7.76 1.33 4.97
N ALA A 80 6.97 0.82 4.03
CA ALA A 80 6.25 1.62 3.04
C ALA A 80 4.73 1.54 3.18
N ALA A 81 4.24 0.60 3.98
CA ALA A 81 2.83 0.37 4.20
C ALA A 81 2.57 -0.13 5.62
N LEU A 82 1.34 0.05 6.09
CA LEU A 82 0.82 -0.66 7.25
C LEU A 82 0.02 -1.86 6.75
N GLU A 83 0.31 -3.02 7.29
CA GLU A 83 -0.41 -4.26 7.04
C GLU A 83 -1.34 -4.53 8.21
N TRP A 84 -2.57 -4.94 7.91
CA TRP A 84 -3.52 -5.34 8.93
C TRP A 84 -4.21 -6.63 8.55
N HIS A 85 -4.58 -7.41 9.56
CA HIS A 85 -5.37 -8.61 9.38
C HIS A 85 -6.30 -8.83 10.57
N THR A 86 -7.46 -9.44 10.33
CA THR A 86 -8.39 -9.78 11.41
C THR A 86 -7.80 -10.85 12.31
N LEU A 87 -8.09 -10.79 13.60
CA LEU A 87 -7.77 -11.88 14.52
C LEU A 87 -8.67 -13.11 14.30
N ALA A 88 -9.86 -12.90 13.73
CA ALA A 88 -10.72 -13.97 13.27
C ALA A 88 -10.06 -14.71 12.09
N GLN A 89 -10.05 -16.04 12.17
CA GLN A 89 -9.51 -16.91 11.13
C GLN A 89 -10.61 -17.75 10.49
N LYS A 90 -10.49 -17.98 9.19
CA LYS A 90 -11.32 -18.87 8.40
C LYS A 90 -10.40 -19.77 7.58
N ASN A 91 -10.47 -21.09 7.80
CA ASN A 91 -9.61 -22.09 7.14
C ASN A 91 -8.09 -21.88 7.37
N GLY A 92 -7.69 -21.39 8.55
CA GLY A 92 -6.28 -21.18 8.89
C GLY A 92 -5.66 -19.90 8.31
N THR A 93 -6.45 -19.07 7.63
CA THR A 93 -6.04 -17.73 7.18
C THR A 93 -6.90 -16.65 7.85
N PRO A 94 -6.42 -15.41 8.00
CA PRO A 94 -7.26 -14.31 8.45
C PRO A 94 -8.51 -14.17 7.60
N GLU A 95 -9.66 -13.89 8.23
CA GLU A 95 -10.91 -13.68 7.51
C GLU A 95 -10.83 -12.47 6.57
N ARG A 96 -10.15 -11.41 7.00
CA ARG A 96 -9.82 -10.25 6.17
C ARG A 96 -8.42 -9.78 6.45
N GLU A 97 -7.82 -9.20 5.43
CA GLU A 97 -6.52 -8.56 5.50
C GLU A 97 -6.48 -7.38 4.53
N GLY A 98 -5.51 -6.51 4.75
CA GLY A 98 -5.38 -5.31 3.98
C GLY A 98 -4.07 -4.60 4.19
N THR A 99 -3.86 -3.60 3.33
CA THR A 99 -2.60 -2.85 3.31
C THR A 99 -2.91 -1.38 3.06
N ILE A 100 -2.33 -0.52 3.89
CA ILE A 100 -2.47 0.92 3.84
C ILE A 100 -1.11 1.48 3.43
N ALA A 101 -0.99 1.92 2.19
CA ALA A 101 0.26 2.51 1.71
C ALA A 101 0.50 3.87 2.38
N LEU A 102 1.68 4.04 2.99
CA LEU A 102 2.03 5.27 3.71
C LEU A 102 2.15 6.49 2.79
N ASP A 103 2.37 6.28 1.49
CA ASP A 103 2.41 7.37 0.49
C ASP A 103 1.05 8.01 0.23
N GLY A 104 -0.04 7.33 0.59
CA GLY A 104 -1.41 7.82 0.50
C GLY A 104 -1.91 8.49 1.79
N VAL A 105 -1.18 8.36 2.90
CA VAL A 105 -1.58 8.92 4.21
C VAL A 105 -1.13 10.37 4.32
N SER A 106 -2.06 11.26 4.62
CA SER A 106 -1.77 12.70 4.80
C SER A 106 -1.64 13.10 6.27
N SER A 107 -2.45 12.49 7.12
CA SER A 107 -2.56 12.88 8.52
C SER A 107 -2.97 11.70 9.39
N ILE A 108 -2.41 11.72 10.60
CA ILE A 108 -2.70 10.77 11.67
C ILE A 108 -3.14 11.62 12.87
N SER A 109 -4.39 11.47 13.28
CA SER A 109 -4.99 12.21 14.39
C SER A 109 -5.63 11.25 15.39
N HIS A 110 -5.91 11.72 16.60
CA HIS A 110 -6.82 11.01 17.48
C HIS A 110 -8.22 10.99 16.83
N SER A 111 -9.00 9.95 17.12
CA SER A 111 -10.43 9.94 16.81
C SER A 111 -11.17 10.79 17.85
N ASP A 112 -12.50 10.90 17.68
CA ASP A 112 -13.34 11.58 18.67
C ASP A 112 -13.42 10.83 20.00
N SER A 113 -12.94 9.57 20.04
CA SER A 113 -12.74 8.81 21.26
C SER A 113 -11.30 8.96 21.76
N ASP A 114 -11.11 9.13 23.06
CA ASP A 114 -9.78 9.26 23.69
C ASP A 114 -8.88 8.03 23.45
N LYS A 115 -9.46 6.90 23.07
CA LYS A 115 -8.76 5.62 22.86
C LYS A 115 -8.45 5.30 21.40
N GLY A 116 -8.85 6.15 20.46
CA GLY A 116 -8.73 5.83 19.04
C GLY A 116 -7.90 6.81 18.23
N PHE A 117 -7.52 6.37 17.04
CA PHE A 117 -6.81 7.19 16.06
C PHE A 117 -7.32 6.92 14.65
N VAL A 118 -7.15 7.94 13.80
CA VAL A 118 -7.64 8.01 12.44
C VAL A 118 -6.49 8.27 11.49
N LEU A 119 -6.39 7.47 10.44
CA LEU A 119 -5.52 7.73 9.29
C LEU A 119 -6.38 8.30 8.17
N ARG A 120 -5.99 9.46 7.64
CA ARG A 120 -6.68 10.09 6.51
C ARG A 120 -5.82 10.09 5.27
N SER A 121 -6.47 9.98 4.12
CA SER A 121 -5.83 10.05 2.81
C SER A 121 -5.42 11.48 2.47
N THR A 122 -4.63 11.66 1.41
CA THR A 122 -4.35 12.99 0.81
C THR A 122 -5.59 13.74 0.36
N GLU A 123 -6.71 13.04 0.16
CA GLU A 123 -8.01 13.62 -0.20
C GLU A 123 -8.86 13.98 1.03
N GLY A 124 -8.36 13.70 2.25
CA GLY A 124 -9.04 13.96 3.52
C GLY A 124 -10.01 12.85 3.94
N GLU A 125 -10.17 11.81 3.12
CA GLU A 125 -11.01 10.64 3.41
C GLU A 125 -10.42 9.80 4.53
N ILE A 126 -11.27 9.22 5.38
CA ILE A 126 -10.83 8.29 6.43
C ILE A 126 -10.45 6.97 5.76
N MET A 127 -9.17 6.59 5.86
CA MET A 127 -8.66 5.32 5.37
C MET A 127 -8.92 4.21 6.38
N VAL A 128 -8.54 4.45 7.63
CA VAL A 128 -8.84 3.55 8.75
C VAL A 128 -9.03 4.36 10.03
N GLU A 129 -9.93 3.89 10.87
CA GLU A 129 -10.19 4.37 12.22
C GLU A 129 -10.13 3.17 13.17
N LEU A 130 -9.23 3.27 14.14
CA LEU A 130 -8.87 2.19 15.05
C LEU A 130 -9.03 2.67 16.49
N GLU A 131 -9.47 1.78 17.37
CA GLU A 131 -9.52 1.98 18.81
C GLU A 131 -8.54 1.02 19.50
N ALA A 132 -7.73 1.55 20.42
CA ALA A 132 -6.84 0.76 21.27
C ALA A 132 -7.57 0.36 22.56
N GLU A 133 -7.01 -0.62 23.28
CA GLU A 133 -7.56 -1.03 24.58
C GLU A 133 -7.49 0.13 25.62
N GLY A 134 -6.45 0.96 25.50
CA GLY A 134 -6.25 2.15 26.33
C GLY A 134 -5.64 3.35 25.62
N GLU A 135 -5.94 4.53 26.16
CA GLU A 135 -5.37 5.83 25.76
C GLU A 135 -3.83 5.85 25.66
N PRO A 136 -3.04 5.32 26.62
CA PRO A 136 -1.58 5.40 26.54
C PRO A 136 -0.99 4.57 25.39
N GLU A 137 -1.70 3.56 24.91
CA GLU A 137 -1.29 2.78 23.75
C GLU A 137 -1.60 3.53 22.46
N CYS A 138 -2.79 4.12 22.37
CA CYS A 138 -3.19 4.99 21.26
C CYS A 138 -2.17 6.12 21.03
N GLU A 139 -1.81 6.86 22.08
CA GLU A 139 -0.83 7.95 22.00
C GLU A 139 0.54 7.47 21.48
N LYS A 140 1.04 6.33 22.00
CA LYS A 140 2.32 5.76 21.54
C LYS A 140 2.29 5.43 20.06
N TRP A 141 1.19 4.86 19.57
CA TRP A 141 1.02 4.52 18.16
C TRP A 141 0.91 5.76 17.28
N VAL A 142 0.12 6.77 17.69
CA VAL A 142 0.01 8.03 16.96
C VAL A 142 1.37 8.72 16.84
N VAL A 143 2.14 8.79 17.93
CA VAL A 143 3.49 9.36 17.93
C VAL A 143 4.42 8.54 17.04
N ALA A 144 4.44 7.22 17.17
CA ALA A 144 5.31 6.34 16.39
C ALA A 144 5.01 6.44 14.88
N LEU A 145 3.73 6.46 14.49
CA LEU A 145 3.32 6.59 13.10
C LEU A 145 3.66 7.97 12.51
N ARG A 146 3.49 9.05 13.28
CA ARG A 146 3.91 10.40 12.84
C ARG A 146 5.41 10.49 12.66
N GLU A 147 6.18 9.94 13.59
CA GLU A 147 7.64 9.86 13.49
C GLU A 147 8.07 8.99 12.30
N ALA A 148 7.35 7.89 12.02
CA ALA A 148 7.58 7.05 10.86
C ALA A 148 7.40 7.84 9.55
N MET A 149 6.28 8.58 9.39
CA MET A 149 6.06 9.39 8.19
C MET A 149 7.15 10.45 7.99
N ALA A 150 7.64 11.05 9.08
CA ALA A 150 8.70 12.06 9.00
C ALA A 150 10.09 11.46 8.71
N CYS A 151 10.43 10.32 9.30
CA CYS A 151 11.75 9.71 9.15
C CYS A 151 11.90 8.90 7.86
N LEU A 152 10.79 8.33 7.36
CA LEU A 152 10.76 7.46 6.18
C LEU A 152 10.32 8.19 4.90
N GLU A 153 10.24 9.52 4.93
CA GLU A 153 9.74 10.30 3.79
C GLU A 153 10.50 9.99 2.50
N LYS A 154 11.83 9.86 2.58
CA LYS A 154 12.69 9.57 1.41
C LYS A 154 12.40 8.19 0.83
N GLU A 155 12.23 7.19 1.69
CA GLU A 155 11.89 5.81 1.35
C GLU A 155 10.49 5.71 0.75
N ILE A 156 9.51 6.38 1.36
CA ILE A 156 8.12 6.47 0.88
C ILE A 156 8.10 7.10 -0.52
N GLN A 157 8.83 8.21 -0.73
CA GLN A 157 8.94 8.86 -2.03
C GLN A 157 9.66 7.98 -3.07
N HIS A 158 10.72 7.28 -2.67
CA HIS A 158 11.42 6.34 -3.55
C HIS A 158 10.48 5.22 -4.02
N ASN A 159 9.77 4.58 -3.10
CA ASN A 159 8.84 3.51 -3.41
C ASN A 159 7.68 3.99 -4.28
N LYS A 160 7.18 5.20 -4.08
CA LYS A 160 6.20 5.83 -4.97
C LYS A 160 6.72 5.93 -6.41
N ARG A 161 7.97 6.38 -6.61
CA ARG A 161 8.60 6.48 -7.94
C ARG A 161 8.79 5.11 -8.59
N VAL A 162 9.26 4.12 -7.82
CA VAL A 162 9.43 2.74 -8.32
C VAL A 162 8.08 2.14 -8.75
N LYS A 163 7.03 2.28 -7.92
CA LYS A 163 5.68 1.81 -8.26
C LYS A 163 5.13 2.48 -9.51
N GLN A 164 5.32 3.80 -9.68
CA GLN A 164 4.91 4.51 -10.89
C GLN A 164 5.69 4.04 -12.14
N GLY A 165 6.99 3.81 -12.01
CA GLY A 165 7.84 3.27 -13.08
C GLY A 165 7.39 1.87 -13.52
N SER A 166 7.13 0.99 -12.55
CA SER A 166 6.66 -0.37 -12.81
C SER A 166 5.31 -0.40 -13.52
N LYS A 167 4.32 0.37 -13.04
CA LYS A 167 3.00 0.49 -13.68
C LYS A 167 3.09 0.99 -15.13
N ARG A 168 4.01 1.91 -15.41
CA ARG A 168 4.23 2.43 -16.77
C ARG A 168 4.81 1.35 -17.70
N LEU A 169 5.73 0.53 -17.20
CA LEU A 169 6.31 -0.57 -17.96
C LEU A 169 5.29 -1.67 -18.25
N GLU A 170 4.49 -2.03 -17.25
CA GLU A 170 3.39 -3.00 -17.40
C GLU A 170 2.36 -2.53 -18.42
N GLY A 171 1.95 -1.26 -18.37
CA GLY A 171 1.06 -0.67 -19.35
C GLY A 171 1.62 -0.73 -20.78
N ARG A 172 2.91 -0.44 -20.96
CA ARG A 172 3.59 -0.57 -22.27
C ARG A 172 3.65 -2.02 -22.75
N TRP A 173 3.92 -2.95 -21.85
CA TRP A 173 3.97 -4.38 -22.17
C TRP A 173 2.59 -4.87 -22.64
N LEU A 174 1.52 -4.51 -21.93
CA LEU A 174 0.14 -4.82 -22.33
C LEU A 174 -0.24 -4.21 -23.68
N GLU A 175 0.18 -2.97 -23.96
CA GLU A 175 -0.04 -2.34 -25.25
C GLU A 175 0.68 -3.06 -26.39
N MET A 176 1.94 -3.45 -26.18
CA MET A 176 2.72 -4.24 -27.13
C MET A 176 2.09 -5.61 -27.38
N GLN A 177 1.61 -6.27 -26.32
CA GLN A 177 0.90 -7.55 -26.40
C GLN A 177 -0.38 -7.41 -27.24
N ARG A 178 -1.17 -6.35 -27.02
CA ARG A 178 -2.37 -6.05 -27.81
C ARG A 178 -2.04 -5.79 -29.27
N LYS A 179 -1.01 -4.99 -29.57
CA LYS A 179 -0.55 -4.72 -30.94
C LYS A 179 -0.10 -5.99 -31.65
N LYS A 180 0.66 -6.85 -30.96
CA LYS A 180 1.09 -8.15 -31.49
C LYS A 180 -0.11 -9.05 -31.81
N ASN A 181 -1.06 -9.18 -30.89
CA ASN A 181 -2.26 -9.98 -31.11
C ASN A 181 -3.12 -9.43 -32.25
N ALA A 182 -3.25 -8.11 -32.37
CA ALA A 182 -3.98 -7.46 -33.47
C ALA A 182 -3.28 -7.68 -34.82
N ALA A 183 -1.94 -7.58 -34.86
CA ALA A 183 -1.16 -7.85 -36.07
C ALA A 183 -1.24 -9.33 -36.48
N GLU A 184 -1.23 -10.26 -35.52
CA GLU A 184 -1.43 -11.68 -35.79
C GLU A 184 -2.85 -11.98 -36.28
N ALA A 185 -3.87 -11.37 -35.69
CA ALA A 185 -5.25 -11.48 -36.16
C ALA A 185 -5.43 -10.92 -37.57
N TYR A 186 -4.82 -9.77 -37.86
CA TYR A 186 -4.82 -9.15 -39.19
C TYR A 186 -4.03 -9.99 -40.21
N LYS A 187 -2.89 -10.56 -39.82
CA LYS A 187 -2.12 -11.48 -40.67
C LYS A 187 -2.92 -12.76 -40.97
N LYS A 188 -3.65 -13.29 -39.97
CA LYS A 188 -4.56 -14.43 -40.16
C LYS A 188 -5.72 -14.08 -41.10
N SER A 189 -6.29 -12.88 -40.99
CA SER A 189 -7.40 -12.44 -41.87
C SER A 189 -6.96 -12.17 -43.31
N LEU A 190 -5.71 -11.77 -43.54
CA LEU A 190 -5.14 -11.57 -44.87
C LEU A 190 -4.84 -12.87 -45.65
N GLY A 191 -4.80 -14.02 -44.98
CA GLY A 191 -4.50 -15.31 -45.61
C GLY A 191 -3.20 -15.33 -46.44
N THR A 192 -3.15 -16.12 -47.52
CA THR A 192 -1.97 -16.25 -48.42
C THR A 192 -1.81 -15.12 -49.45
N VAL A 193 -2.69 -14.11 -49.46
CA VAL A 193 -2.72 -13.08 -50.52
C VAL A 193 -1.49 -12.15 -50.43
N GLY A 194 -1.08 -11.76 -49.22
CA GLY A 194 0.10 -10.92 -49.00
C GLY A 194 1.42 -11.62 -49.35
N MET A 195 1.57 -12.90 -49.00
CA MET A 195 2.80 -13.67 -49.28
C MET A 195 3.06 -13.87 -50.78
N LYS A 196 2.02 -14.04 -51.60
CA LYS A 196 2.17 -14.13 -53.06
C LYS A 196 2.69 -12.83 -53.67
N HIS A 197 2.28 -11.68 -53.14
CA HIS A 197 2.72 -10.38 -53.65
C HIS A 197 4.18 -10.07 -53.26
N THR A 198 4.58 -10.39 -52.02
CA THR A 198 5.97 -10.22 -51.57
C THR A 198 6.92 -11.20 -52.26
N ALA A 199 6.52 -12.47 -52.43
CA ALA A 199 7.31 -13.45 -53.16
C ALA A 199 7.48 -13.10 -54.64
N ARG A 200 6.44 -12.55 -55.29
CA ARG A 200 6.52 -12.09 -56.69
C ARG A 200 7.48 -10.91 -56.86
N ILE A 201 7.52 -9.97 -55.92
CA ILE A 201 8.46 -8.83 -55.94
C ILE A 201 9.90 -9.29 -55.69
N MET A 202 10.11 -10.30 -54.84
CA MET A 202 11.43 -10.88 -54.62
C MET A 202 11.91 -11.72 -55.82
N ALA A 203 11.00 -12.44 -56.48
CA ALA A 203 11.32 -13.23 -57.67
C ALA A 203 11.52 -12.38 -58.94
N SER A 204 11.05 -11.14 -58.96
CA SER A 204 11.26 -10.19 -60.08
C SER A 204 12.48 -9.28 -59.88
N ARG A 205 13.36 -9.61 -58.93
CA ARG A 205 14.58 -8.84 -58.60
C ARG A 205 15.88 -9.56 -59.01
N ASP A 206 15.76 -10.72 -59.63
CA ASP A 206 16.81 -11.40 -60.40
C ASP A 206 16.61 -11.08 -61.90
#